data_AF-A0A6N8AFP5-F1
#
_entry.id   AF-A0A6N8AFP5-F1
#
_cell.length_a   1.000
_cell.length_b   1.000
_cell.length_c   1.000
_cell.angle_alpha   90.00
_cell.angle_beta   90.00
_cell.angle_gamma   90.00
#
_symmetry.space_group_name_H-M   'P 1'
#
loop_
_entity.id
_entity.type
_entity.pdbx_description
1 polymer ?
#
loop_
_entity_poly.entity_id
_entity_poly.type
_entity_poly.pdbx_seq_one_letter_code
_entity_poly.pdbx_strand_id
1 'polypeptide(L)'
;MTKTDEIEDSSAPLIEHLAELRTRLIHCVVAFLIGMIICFSVATPIFNFLTQPLCEVLTERGQDCGLIFISPQEGFFVAIKVSLLGGFILAFPYIGMQMWRFVAPGLYRSEKNAFLPFMVASPFMFLLGASFAFYVVTPLAYDFFLGFQQFGTEGEAVVDGTAAAPLSVVFQGSAQEYL
;
A
#
# COMPACT_ATOMS: atom_id res chain seq x y z
N MET A 1 -23.85 44.29 -22.91
CA MET A 1 -23.18 43.19 -22.20
C MET A 1 -22.23 42.54 -23.19
N THR A 2 -20.93 42.64 -22.91
CA THR A 2 -19.87 42.35 -23.89
C THR A 2 -19.23 41.01 -23.51
N LYS A 3 -18.85 40.19 -24.50
CA LYS A 3 -18.26 38.85 -24.32
C LYS A 3 -17.09 38.76 -23.32
N THR A 4 -16.43 39.88 -23.01
CA THR A 4 -15.35 39.97 -22.02
C THR A 4 -15.85 39.74 -20.59
N ASP A 5 -17.05 40.21 -20.24
CA ASP A 5 -17.62 40.07 -18.89
C ASP A 5 -17.92 38.59 -18.54
N GLU A 6 -18.30 37.77 -19.52
CA GLU A 6 -18.56 36.33 -19.31
C GLU A 6 -17.27 35.50 -19.17
N ILE A 7 -16.14 35.96 -19.71
CA ILE A 7 -14.83 35.28 -19.58
C ILE A 7 -14.20 35.57 -18.21
N GLU A 8 -14.38 36.78 -17.68
CA GLU A 8 -13.90 37.15 -16.34
C GLU A 8 -14.69 36.42 -15.23
N ASP A 9 -16.01 36.29 -15.38
CA ASP A 9 -16.89 35.56 -14.45
C ASP A 9 -16.69 34.03 -14.48
N SER A 10 -16.19 33.47 -15.58
CA SER A 10 -15.80 32.05 -15.68
C SER A 10 -14.37 31.78 -15.18
N SER A 11 -13.47 32.77 -15.25
CA SER A 11 -12.08 32.64 -14.80
C SER A 11 -11.94 32.77 -13.28
N ALA A 12 -12.75 33.61 -12.63
CA ALA A 12 -12.80 33.74 -11.17
C ALA A 12 -13.13 32.42 -10.42
N PRO A 13 -14.18 31.64 -10.79
CA PRO A 13 -14.51 30.38 -10.13
C PRO A 13 -13.49 29.26 -10.41
N LEU A 14 -12.79 29.30 -11.54
CA LEU A 14 -11.72 28.33 -11.84
C LEU A 14 -10.47 28.57 -10.97
N ILE A 15 -10.10 29.82 -10.74
CA ILE A 15 -8.98 30.16 -9.83
C ILE A 15 -9.32 29.77 -8.39
N GLU A 16 -10.56 29.98 -7.95
CA GLU A 16 -11.02 29.63 -6.61
C GLU A 16 -11.04 28.10 -6.39
N HIS A 17 -11.49 27.33 -7.39
CA HIS A 17 -11.46 25.85 -7.34
C HIS A 17 -10.03 25.28 -7.33
N LEU A 18 -9.09 25.90 -8.04
CA LEU A 18 -7.66 25.51 -8.01
C LEU A 18 -6.98 25.86 -6.68
N ALA A 19 -7.31 27.02 -6.09
CA ALA A 19 -6.83 27.39 -4.76
C ALA A 19 -7.34 26.43 -3.68
N GLU A 20 -8.57 25.93 -3.84
CA GLU A 20 -9.17 24.92 -2.99
C GLU A 20 -8.43 23.58 -3.10
N LEU A 21 -8.10 23.11 -4.32
CA LEU A 21 -7.32 21.89 -4.54
C LEU A 21 -5.97 21.94 -3.84
N ARG A 22 -5.22 23.05 -3.96
CA ARG A 22 -3.89 23.20 -3.33
C ARG A 22 -3.98 23.04 -1.82
N THR A 23 -4.91 23.74 -1.19
CA THR A 23 -5.08 23.74 0.27
C THR A 23 -5.46 22.34 0.77
N ARG A 24 -6.31 21.65 0.02
CA ARG A 24 -6.72 20.27 0.33
C ARG A 24 -5.57 19.28 0.17
N LEU A 25 -4.77 19.42 -0.89
CA LEU A 25 -3.58 18.60 -1.10
C LEU A 25 -2.57 18.76 0.03
N ILE A 26 -2.32 19.99 0.50
CA ILE A 26 -1.43 20.24 1.65
C ILE A 26 -1.93 19.51 2.90
N HIS A 27 -3.23 19.57 3.20
CA HIS A 27 -3.79 18.81 4.33
C HIS A 27 -3.64 17.29 4.17
N CYS A 28 -3.84 16.74 2.96
CA CYS A 28 -3.61 15.33 2.69
C CYS A 28 -2.15 14.94 2.92
N VAL A 29 -1.20 15.75 2.43
CA VAL A 29 0.23 15.51 2.61
C VAL A 29 0.62 15.59 4.09
N VAL A 30 0.12 16.58 4.82
CA VAL A 30 0.38 16.71 6.27
C VAL A 30 -0.17 15.51 7.04
N ALA A 31 -1.42 15.10 6.76
CA ALA A 31 -2.01 13.92 7.40
C ALA A 31 -1.23 12.63 7.07
N PHE A 32 -0.77 12.49 5.82
CA PHE A 32 0.08 11.38 5.40
C PHE A 32 1.43 11.36 6.12
N LEU A 33 2.11 12.51 6.23
CA LEU A 33 3.38 12.62 6.94
C LEU A 33 3.23 12.28 8.43
N ILE A 34 2.15 12.73 9.07
CA ILE A 34 1.84 12.38 10.46
C ILE A 34 1.63 10.85 10.58
N GLY A 35 0.85 10.25 9.68
CA GLY A 35 0.64 8.80 9.64
C GLY A 35 1.94 8.03 9.45
N MET A 36 2.81 8.50 8.54
CA MET A 36 4.12 7.91 8.26
C MET A 36 5.01 7.94 9.50
N ILE A 37 5.09 9.07 10.22
CA ILE A 37 5.92 9.19 11.45
C ILE A 37 5.41 8.23 12.54
N ILE A 38 4.09 8.13 12.70
CA ILE A 38 3.47 7.19 13.64
C ILE A 38 3.84 5.75 13.28
N CYS A 39 3.63 5.35 12.01
CA CYS A 39 3.94 4.00 11.55
C CYS A 39 5.44 3.68 11.59
N PHE A 40 6.31 4.67 11.35
CA PHE A 40 7.76 4.50 11.45
C PHE A 40 8.19 4.14 12.88
N SER A 41 7.57 4.77 13.89
CA SER A 41 7.87 4.51 15.31
C SER A 41 7.50 3.09 15.74
N VAL A 42 6.54 2.46 15.05
CA VAL A 42 6.08 1.09 15.30
C VAL A 42 6.32 0.18 14.08
N ALA A 43 7.37 0.45 13.29
CA ALA A 43 7.62 -0.30 12.05
C ALA A 43 7.95 -1.78 12.31
N THR A 44 8.69 -2.10 13.38
CA THR A 44 9.05 -3.48 13.74
C THR A 44 7.84 -4.38 14.01
N PRO A 45 6.87 -4.02 14.88
CA PRO A 45 5.69 -4.86 15.09
C PRO A 45 4.80 -4.93 13.84
N ILE A 46 4.72 -3.86 13.04
CA ILE A 46 3.98 -3.90 11.77
C ILE A 46 4.65 -4.90 10.81
N PHE A 47 5.98 -4.86 10.68
CA PHE A 47 6.72 -5.80 9.84
C PHE A 47 6.49 -7.25 10.26
N ASN A 48 6.59 -7.56 11.56
CA ASN A 48 6.35 -8.91 12.08
C ASN A 48 4.92 -9.40 11.77
N PHE A 49 3.92 -8.52 11.85
CA PHE A 49 2.55 -8.83 11.46
C PHE A 49 2.44 -9.10 9.95
N LEU A 50 3.09 -8.29 9.11
CA LEU A 50 3.09 -8.50 7.66
C LEU A 50 3.76 -9.80 7.24
N THR A 51 4.81 -10.22 7.94
CA THR A 51 5.56 -11.45 7.63
C THR A 51 4.93 -12.72 8.19
N GLN A 52 3.94 -12.63 9.07
CA GLN A 52 3.27 -13.78 9.68
C GLN A 52 2.73 -14.80 8.64
N PRO A 53 1.93 -14.41 7.62
CA PRO A 53 1.40 -15.37 6.65
C PRO A 53 2.53 -16.06 5.84
N LEU A 54 3.66 -15.37 5.63
CA LEU A 54 4.82 -15.97 4.98
C LEU A 54 5.47 -17.05 5.86
N CYS A 55 5.63 -16.78 7.16
CA CYS A 55 6.16 -17.76 8.10
C CYS A 55 5.30 -19.03 8.18
N GLU A 56 3.98 -18.87 8.14
CA GLU A 56 3.03 -20.00 8.17
C GLU A 56 3.26 -20.91 6.95
N VAL A 57 3.29 -20.35 5.74
CA VAL A 57 3.53 -21.12 4.49
C VAL A 57 4.93 -21.74 4.44
N LEU A 58 5.96 -21.07 4.97
CA LEU A 58 7.32 -21.62 5.05
C LEU A 58 7.43 -22.79 6.03
N THR A 59 6.75 -22.69 7.18
CA THR A 59 6.73 -23.76 8.20
C THR A 59 6.02 -25.01 7.67
N GLU A 60 4.92 -24.85 6.91
CA GLU A 60 4.23 -25.96 6.24
C GLU A 60 5.13 -26.69 5.23
N ARG A 61 6.13 -26.00 4.67
CA ARG A 61 7.12 -26.55 3.74
C ARG A 61 8.37 -27.10 4.45
N GLY A 62 8.43 -27.05 5.78
CA GLY A 62 9.54 -27.57 6.59
C GLY A 62 10.76 -26.65 6.67
N GLN A 63 10.62 -25.35 6.40
CA GLN A 63 11.71 -24.37 6.52
C GLN A 63 11.56 -23.48 7.76
N ASP A 64 12.68 -23.12 8.37
CA ASP A 64 12.71 -22.14 9.47
C ASP A 64 12.34 -20.74 8.96
N CYS A 65 11.42 -20.05 9.65
CA CYS A 65 11.10 -18.65 9.36
C CYS A 65 12.20 -17.71 9.88
N GLY A 66 13.38 -17.76 9.24
CA GLY A 66 14.50 -16.87 9.50
C GLY A 66 14.63 -15.86 8.38
N LEU A 67 13.84 -14.78 8.38
CA LEU A 67 14.16 -13.63 7.53
C LEU A 67 15.48 -13.02 8.04
N ILE A 68 16.54 -13.25 7.27
CA ILE A 68 17.87 -12.73 7.57
C ILE A 68 18.06 -11.44 6.78
N PHE A 69 18.40 -10.37 7.51
CA PHE A 69 18.85 -9.14 6.87
C PHE A 69 20.26 -9.35 6.35
N ILE A 70 20.39 -9.43 5.02
CA ILE A 70 21.67 -9.64 4.32
C ILE A 70 22.52 -8.38 4.41
N SER A 71 21.88 -7.19 4.44
CA SER A 71 22.57 -5.90 4.50
C SER A 71 22.17 -5.06 5.72
N PRO A 72 23.10 -4.28 6.33
CA PRO A 72 22.78 -3.43 7.47
C PRO A 72 21.80 -2.29 7.12
N GLN A 73 21.80 -1.80 5.87
CA GLN A 73 20.83 -0.78 5.41
C GLN A 73 19.43 -1.34 5.13
N GLU A 74 19.28 -2.65 5.03
CA GLU A 74 18.04 -3.29 4.61
C GLU A 74 16.91 -3.07 5.60
N GLY A 75 17.18 -3.22 6.90
CA GLY A 75 16.21 -2.95 7.96
C GLY A 75 15.69 -1.51 7.92
N PHE A 76 16.52 -0.55 7.53
CA PHE A 76 16.11 0.85 7.39
C PHE A 76 15.17 1.07 6.20
N PHE A 77 15.50 0.50 5.03
CA PHE A 77 14.63 0.60 3.85
C PHE A 77 13.30 -0.13 4.05
N VAL A 78 13.31 -1.29 4.69
CA VAL A 78 12.11 -2.02 5.09
C VAL A 78 11.25 -1.17 6.01
N ALA A 79 11.83 -0.58 7.06
CA ALA A 79 11.11 0.30 7.96
C ALA A 79 10.48 1.50 7.24
N ILE A 80 11.20 2.13 6.29
CA ILE A 80 10.65 3.22 5.47
C ILE A 80 9.47 2.73 4.63
N LYS A 81 9.63 1.63 3.87
CA LYS A 81 8.57 1.11 3.00
C LYS A 81 7.32 0.71 3.79
N VAL A 82 7.50 0.05 4.94
CA VAL A 82 6.42 -0.28 5.88
C VAL A 82 5.75 0.98 6.41
N SER A 83 6.52 1.99 6.80
CA SER A 83 5.96 3.25 7.31
C SER A 83 5.23 4.07 6.26
N LEU A 84 5.68 4.03 4.99
CA LEU A 84 5.00 4.66 3.86
C LEU A 84 3.64 3.99 3.61
N LEU A 85 3.63 2.66 3.50
CA LEU A 85 2.40 1.90 3.25
C LEU A 85 1.44 2.00 4.44
N GLY A 86 1.93 1.75 5.65
CA GLY A 86 1.14 1.85 6.89
C GLY A 86 0.63 3.27 7.14
N GLY A 87 1.48 4.28 6.90
CA GLY A 87 1.10 5.69 7.02
C GLY A 87 0.05 6.08 6.00
N PHE A 88 0.12 5.55 4.77
CA PHE A 88 -0.92 5.73 3.76
C PHE A 88 -2.24 5.10 4.21
N ILE A 89 -2.23 3.85 4.68
CA ILE A 89 -3.41 3.14 5.18
C ILE A 89 -4.06 3.92 6.34
N LEU A 90 -3.26 4.44 7.26
CA LEU A 90 -3.73 5.21 8.41
C LEU A 90 -4.29 6.58 8.01
N ALA A 91 -3.66 7.26 7.05
CA ALA A 91 -4.09 8.55 6.55
C ALA A 91 -5.24 8.46 5.52
N PHE A 92 -5.46 7.29 4.92
CA PHE A 92 -6.49 7.04 3.90
C PHE A 92 -7.89 7.55 4.28
N PRO A 93 -8.46 7.28 5.47
CA PRO A 93 -9.79 7.80 5.83
C PRO A 93 -9.86 9.34 5.74
N TYR A 94 -8.80 10.03 6.17
CA TYR A 94 -8.74 11.49 6.10
C TYR A 94 -8.56 12.00 4.67
N ILE A 95 -7.64 11.37 3.91
CA ILE A 95 -7.38 11.71 2.50
C ILE A 95 -8.64 11.48 1.66
N GLY A 96 -9.32 10.36 1.86
CA GLY A 96 -10.58 10.03 1.21
C GLY A 96 -11.65 11.08 1.48
N MET A 97 -11.87 11.46 2.76
CA MET A 97 -12.82 12.52 3.10
C MET A 97 -12.49 13.86 2.43
N GLN A 98 -11.21 14.22 2.38
CA GLN A 98 -10.78 15.50 1.79
C GLN A 98 -10.89 15.50 0.27
N MET A 99 -10.65 14.35 -0.38
CA MET A 99 -10.84 14.14 -1.80
C MET A 99 -12.33 14.19 -2.19
N TRP A 100 -13.21 13.52 -1.43
CA TRP A 100 -14.65 13.57 -1.68
C TRP A 100 -15.25 14.97 -1.49
N ARG A 101 -14.81 15.70 -0.47
CA ARG A 101 -15.24 17.09 -0.29
C ARG A 101 -14.79 18.01 -1.45
N PHE A 102 -13.75 17.64 -2.22
CA PHE A 102 -13.30 18.38 -3.40
C PHE A 102 -14.15 18.06 -4.62
N VAL A 103 -14.61 16.81 -4.73
CA VAL A 103 -15.50 16.36 -5.82
C VAL A 103 -16.94 16.84 -5.60
N ALA A 104 -17.42 16.91 -4.35
CA ALA A 104 -18.77 17.33 -3.99
C ALA A 104 -19.27 18.69 -4.55
N PRO A 105 -18.45 19.76 -4.66
CA PRO A 105 -18.88 21.01 -5.29
C PRO A 105 -19.10 20.91 -6.80
N GLY A 106 -18.46 19.95 -7.48
CA GLY A 106 -18.63 19.71 -8.92
C GLY A 106 -19.94 19.00 -9.31
N LEU A 107 -20.82 18.72 -8.35
CA LEU A 107 -21.98 17.86 -8.52
C LEU A 107 -23.30 18.54 -8.10
N TYR A 108 -24.38 18.25 -8.84
CA TYR A 108 -25.67 18.92 -8.71
C TYR A 108 -26.21 18.88 -7.27
N ARG A 109 -26.64 20.05 -6.77
CA ARG A 109 -27.11 20.28 -5.38
C ARG A 109 -28.20 19.32 -4.90
N SER A 110 -28.93 18.69 -5.82
CA SER A 110 -30.02 17.72 -5.55
C SER A 110 -29.54 16.33 -5.13
N GLU A 111 -28.29 15.94 -5.42
CA GLU A 111 -27.81 14.58 -5.09
C GLU A 111 -26.90 14.52 -3.85
N LYS A 112 -26.59 15.67 -3.22
CA LYS A 112 -25.68 15.76 -2.06
C LYS A 112 -26.00 14.79 -0.91
N ASN A 113 -27.26 14.39 -0.74
CA ASN A 113 -27.67 13.43 0.29
C ASN A 113 -27.31 11.97 -0.05
N ALA A 114 -27.17 11.60 -1.33
CA ALA A 114 -26.71 10.28 -1.75
C ALA A 114 -25.19 10.10 -1.56
N PHE A 115 -24.43 11.19 -1.47
CA PHE A 115 -22.97 11.16 -1.25
C PHE A 115 -22.56 10.96 0.20
N LEU A 116 -23.44 11.29 1.15
CA LEU A 116 -23.20 11.15 2.58
C LEU A 116 -22.98 9.68 3.02
N PRO A 117 -23.80 8.69 2.58
CA PRO A 117 -23.51 7.28 2.87
C PRO A 117 -22.24 6.79 2.16
N PHE A 118 -21.92 7.29 0.97
CA PHE A 118 -20.71 6.90 0.24
C PHE A 118 -19.41 7.37 0.94
N MET A 119 -19.47 8.56 1.55
CA MET A 119 -18.36 9.11 2.34
C MET A 119 -18.02 8.21 3.55
N VAL A 120 -19.03 7.67 4.23
CA VAL A 120 -18.88 6.73 5.35
C VAL A 120 -18.57 5.31 4.86
N ALA A 121 -19.03 4.94 3.67
CA ALA A 121 -18.71 3.65 3.06
C ALA A 121 -17.24 3.55 2.63
N SER A 122 -16.58 4.66 2.28
CA SER A 122 -15.22 4.62 1.73
C SER A 122 -14.14 4.09 2.71
N PRO A 123 -14.09 4.48 4.00
CA PRO A 123 -13.16 3.88 4.95
C PRO A 123 -13.49 2.41 5.21
N PHE A 124 -14.79 2.05 5.22
CA PHE A 124 -15.22 0.67 5.41
C PHE A 124 -14.78 -0.23 4.25
N MET A 125 -15.03 0.20 3.00
CA MET A 125 -14.57 -0.49 1.79
C MET A 125 -13.05 -0.60 1.73
N PHE A 126 -12.33 0.43 2.17
CA PHE A 126 -10.87 0.38 2.24
C PHE A 126 -10.37 -0.65 3.25
N LEU A 127 -10.93 -0.68 4.47
CA LEU A 127 -10.58 -1.68 5.47
C LEU A 127 -10.94 -3.10 5.02
N LEU A 128 -12.09 -3.26 4.36
CA LEU A 128 -12.51 -4.54 3.77
C LEU A 128 -11.54 -4.98 2.67
N GLY A 129 -11.16 -4.07 1.77
CA GLY A 129 -10.19 -4.34 0.71
C GLY A 129 -8.80 -4.65 1.26
N ALA A 130 -8.33 -3.91 2.25
CA ALA A 130 -7.05 -4.15 2.93
C ALA A 130 -7.03 -5.53 3.63
N SER A 131 -8.13 -5.88 4.30
CA SER A 131 -8.28 -7.20 4.93
C SER A 131 -8.31 -8.32 3.90
N PHE A 132 -9.05 -8.15 2.80
CA PHE A 132 -9.10 -9.12 1.71
C PHE A 132 -7.73 -9.32 1.05
N ALA A 133 -7.00 -8.22 0.79
CA ALA A 133 -5.65 -8.29 0.24
C ALA A 133 -4.72 -9.08 1.19
N PHE A 134 -4.74 -8.78 2.49
CA PHE A 134 -3.87 -9.41 3.46
C PHE A 134 -4.19 -10.89 3.73
N TYR A 135 -5.47 -11.24 3.92
CA TYR A 135 -5.86 -12.60 4.32
C TYR A 135 -6.10 -13.56 3.15
N VAL A 136 -6.35 -13.05 1.93
CA VAL A 136 -6.69 -13.90 0.78
C VAL A 136 -5.64 -13.79 -0.31
N VAL A 137 -5.29 -12.57 -0.72
CA VAL A 137 -4.41 -12.37 -1.87
C VAL A 137 -2.95 -12.67 -1.51
N THR A 138 -2.47 -12.19 -0.35
CA THR A 138 -1.10 -12.41 0.11
C THR A 138 -0.73 -13.89 0.25
N PRO A 139 -1.48 -14.76 0.97
CA PRO A 139 -1.13 -16.18 1.05
C PRO A 139 -1.20 -16.87 -0.32
N LEU A 140 -2.21 -16.57 -1.13
CA LEU A 140 -2.31 -17.12 -2.49
C LEU A 140 -1.10 -16.72 -3.36
N ALA A 141 -0.64 -15.47 -3.25
CA ALA A 141 0.55 -15.00 -3.94
C ALA A 141 1.79 -15.74 -3.45
N TYR A 142 1.98 -15.91 -2.14
CA TYR A 142 3.10 -16.66 -1.60
C TYR A 142 3.08 -18.13 -2.04
N ASP A 143 1.93 -18.78 -2.03
CA ASP A 143 1.81 -20.15 -2.54
C ASP A 143 2.16 -20.24 -4.02
N PHE A 144 1.67 -19.30 -4.83
CA PHE A 144 2.00 -19.24 -6.26
C PHE A 144 3.50 -19.02 -6.48
N PHE A 145 4.10 -18.00 -5.87
CA PHE A 145 5.52 -17.66 -6.06
C PHE A 145 6.45 -18.75 -5.53
N LEU A 146 6.19 -19.27 -4.34
CA LEU A 146 6.98 -20.35 -3.79
C LEU A 146 6.74 -21.69 -4.54
N GLY A 147 5.61 -21.87 -5.22
CA GLY A 147 5.35 -23.00 -6.11
C GLY A 147 6.26 -23.02 -7.35
N PHE A 148 6.81 -21.86 -7.75
CA PHE A 148 7.86 -21.79 -8.78
C PHE A 148 9.27 -22.04 -8.22
N GLN A 149 9.46 -21.99 -6.89
CA GLN A 149 10.73 -22.38 -6.28
C GLN A 149 10.82 -23.91 -6.22
N GLN A 150 11.59 -24.51 -7.14
CA GLN A 150 12.03 -25.89 -7.00
C GLN A 150 13.13 -25.97 -5.94
N PHE A 151 12.77 -26.41 -4.73
CA PHE A 151 13.77 -26.88 -3.77
C PHE A 151 14.18 -28.31 -4.10
N GLY A 152 15.49 -28.55 -4.21
CA GLY A 152 16.04 -29.87 -3.92
C GLY A 152 15.74 -30.22 -2.46
N THR A 153 15.58 -31.51 -2.18
CA THR A 153 14.90 -32.08 -0.99
C THR A 153 15.39 -31.62 0.39
N GLU A 154 16.44 -30.81 0.51
CA GLU A 154 17.02 -30.43 1.81
C GLU A 154 17.53 -28.97 1.86
N GLY A 155 16.97 -28.05 1.06
CA GLY A 155 17.36 -26.63 1.13
C GLY A 155 18.78 -26.31 0.62
N GLU A 156 19.48 -27.30 0.05
CA GLU A 156 20.72 -27.09 -0.71
C GLU A 156 20.43 -27.03 -2.22
N ALA A 157 21.21 -26.20 -2.92
CA ALA A 157 21.18 -26.19 -4.38
C ALA A 157 21.58 -27.59 -4.89
N VAL A 158 20.78 -28.15 -5.80
CA VAL A 158 21.15 -29.39 -6.50
C VAL A 158 22.41 -29.11 -7.32
N VAL A 159 23.56 -29.60 -6.84
CA VAL A 159 24.85 -29.50 -7.55
C VAL A 159 24.98 -30.60 -8.63
N ASP A 160 24.05 -31.55 -8.70
CA ASP A 160 24.26 -32.72 -9.54
C ASP A 160 24.02 -32.42 -11.04
N GLY A 161 25.11 -32.48 -11.80
CA GLY A 161 25.25 -32.06 -13.19
C GLY A 161 24.63 -33.00 -14.22
N THR A 162 23.40 -33.47 -14.00
CA THR A 162 22.74 -34.37 -14.97
C THR A 162 21.23 -34.16 -15.10
N ALA A 163 20.79 -32.99 -15.59
CA ALA A 163 19.57 -32.85 -16.41
C ALA A 163 19.43 -31.41 -16.95
N ALA A 164 18.85 -31.28 -18.14
CA ALA A 164 18.65 -30.03 -18.85
C ALA A 164 17.86 -28.97 -18.05
N ALA A 165 18.39 -27.74 -18.05
CA ALA A 165 18.05 -26.48 -17.36
C ALA A 165 16.54 -26.05 -17.31
N PRO A 166 16.11 -25.00 -16.56
CA PRO A 166 16.90 -23.92 -15.94
C PRO A 166 16.47 -23.42 -14.52
N LEU A 167 17.35 -22.65 -13.85
CA LEU A 167 17.09 -21.81 -12.66
C LEU A 167 16.93 -22.50 -11.28
N SER A 168 18.00 -23.13 -10.78
CA SER A 168 18.19 -23.32 -9.34
C SER A 168 18.68 -22.02 -8.70
N VAL A 169 17.78 -21.06 -8.49
CA VAL A 169 18.09 -19.88 -7.68
C VAL A 169 17.86 -20.25 -6.22
N VAL A 170 18.96 -20.49 -5.48
CA VAL A 170 18.91 -20.47 -4.01
C VAL A 170 18.47 -19.07 -3.61
N PHE A 171 17.22 -18.94 -3.18
CA PHE A 171 16.67 -17.65 -2.76
C PHE A 171 17.29 -17.28 -1.41
N GLN A 172 18.45 -16.59 -1.44
CA GLN A 172 18.96 -15.84 -0.29
C GLN A 172 18.14 -14.56 -0.16
N GLY A 173 16.84 -14.72 0.13
CA GLY A 173 15.86 -13.65 0.03
C GLY A 173 16.28 -12.40 0.80
N SER A 174 16.55 -11.32 0.06
CA SER A 174 16.69 -10.01 0.67
C SER A 174 15.30 -9.53 1.06
N ALA A 175 15.08 -9.21 2.34
CA ALA A 175 13.93 -8.47 2.87
C ALA A 175 13.55 -7.24 2.01
N GLN A 176 14.49 -6.69 1.22
CA GLN A 176 14.26 -5.58 0.30
C GLN A 176 13.43 -5.93 -0.95
N GLU A 177 13.48 -7.17 -1.44
CA GLU A 177 12.68 -7.67 -2.58
C GLU A 177 11.24 -8.02 -2.22
N TYR A 178 10.92 -8.09 -0.92
CA TYR A 178 9.57 -8.43 -0.43
C TYR A 178 8.61 -7.22 -0.33
N LEU A 179 9.09 -5.99 -0.54
CA LEU A 179 8.30 -4.75 -0.45
C LEU A 179 8.43 -3.89 -1.72
#